data_AF-H9FKZ0-F1
#
_entry.id   AF-H9FKZ0-F1
#
_cell.length_a   1.000
_cell.length_b   1.000
_cell.length_c   1.000
_cell.angle_alpha   90.00
_cell.angle_beta   90.00
_cell.angle_gamma   90.00
#
_symmetry.space_group_name_H-M   'P 1'
#
loop_
_entity.id
_entity.type
_entity.pdbx_description
1 polymer ?
#
loop_
_entity_poly.entity_id
_entity_poly.type
_entity_poly.pdbx_seq_one_letter_code
_entity_poly.pdbx_strand_id
1 'polypeptide(L)'
;DGLCRLPRLTRLYLGGNRLLALPADFAQLQSLRCLWIEGNFLRRFPRPLLRLVALQSLQMGDNRLRALPAELPRMTGLRGLWLYGNRFEEFPPALLRMGRLHILDLDRNRLGGFPDLHPLRALR
;
A
#
# COMPACT_ATOMS: atom_id res chain seq x y z
N ASP A 1 5.94 0.81 -21.41
CA ASP A 1 5.82 2.28 -21.30
C ASP A 1 4.42 2.85 -21.51
N GLY A 2 3.49 2.17 -22.21
CA GLY A 2 2.13 2.73 -22.46
C GLY A 2 1.21 2.78 -21.24
N LEU A 3 1.30 1.83 -20.30
CA LEU A 3 0.37 1.71 -19.17
C LEU A 3 0.29 2.98 -18.30
N CYS A 4 1.45 3.56 -17.96
CA CYS A 4 1.55 4.73 -17.09
C CYS A 4 0.92 6.00 -17.71
N ARG A 5 0.65 5.99 -19.01
CA ARG A 5 0.08 7.12 -19.77
C ARG A 5 -1.42 6.99 -20.01
N LEU A 6 -2.11 6.14 -19.25
CA LEU A 6 -3.57 5.99 -19.32
C LEU A 6 -4.24 6.93 -18.30
N PRO A 7 -4.61 8.17 -18.66
CA PRO A 7 -5.02 9.21 -17.70
C PRO A 7 -6.35 8.90 -16.99
N ARG A 8 -7.16 7.98 -17.55
CA ARG A 8 -8.45 7.57 -17.01
C ARG A 8 -8.43 6.20 -16.35
N LEU A 9 -7.26 5.57 -16.19
CA LEU A 9 -7.17 4.27 -15.53
C LEU A 9 -7.52 4.43 -14.05
N THR A 10 -8.56 3.74 -13.59
CA THR A 10 -9.07 3.82 -12.21
C THR A 10 -8.80 2.55 -11.41
N ARG A 11 -8.65 1.41 -12.07
CA ARG A 11 -8.38 0.11 -11.45
C ARG A 11 -7.28 -0.59 -12.21
N LEU A 12 -6.33 -1.18 -11.50
CA LEU A 12 -5.20 -1.88 -12.09
C LEU A 12 -4.86 -3.12 -11.27
N TYR A 13 -4.75 -4.25 -11.96
CA TYR A 13 -4.48 -5.56 -11.40
C TYR A 13 -3.14 -6.06 -11.94
N LEU A 14 -2.16 -6.23 -11.05
CA LEU A 14 -0.81 -6.74 -11.35
C LEU A 14 -0.38 -7.84 -10.36
N GLY A 15 -1.34 -8.52 -9.73
CA GLY A 15 -1.05 -9.63 -8.83
C GLY A 15 -0.30 -10.79 -9.53
N GLY A 16 0.60 -11.47 -8.83
CA GLY A 16 1.26 -12.68 -9.34
C GLY A 16 2.31 -12.48 -10.45
N ASN A 17 2.81 -11.26 -10.65
CA ASN A 17 3.67 -10.90 -11.79
C ASN A 17 5.18 -10.90 -11.48
N ARG A 18 5.61 -11.44 -10.33
CA ARG A 18 7.02 -11.50 -9.90
C ARG A 18 7.71 -10.12 -9.86
N LEU A 19 6.95 -9.04 -9.71
CA LEU A 19 7.45 -7.68 -9.74
C LEU A 19 8.41 -7.42 -8.57
N LEU A 20 9.56 -6.83 -8.87
CA LEU A 20 10.56 -6.40 -7.89
C LEU A 20 10.41 -4.91 -7.51
N ALA A 21 9.86 -4.11 -8.43
CA ALA A 21 9.57 -2.69 -8.25
C ALA A 21 8.47 -2.24 -9.23
N LEU A 22 8.02 -0.99 -9.08
CA LEU A 22 7.21 -0.28 -10.08
C LEU A 22 8.06 0.84 -10.70
N PRO A 23 7.88 1.16 -11.99
CA PRO A 23 8.62 2.23 -12.65
C PRO A 23 8.27 3.61 -12.07
N ALA A 24 9.15 4.59 -12.22
CA ALA A 24 8.92 5.95 -11.72
C ALA A 24 7.64 6.58 -12.30
N ASP A 25 7.36 6.30 -13.58
CA ASP A 25 6.19 6.80 -14.30
C ASP A 25 4.86 6.30 -13.75
N PHE A 26 4.84 5.31 -12.85
CA PHE A 26 3.59 4.87 -12.19
C PHE A 26 2.92 6.02 -11.42
N ALA A 27 3.68 7.05 -11.03
CA ALA A 27 3.18 8.28 -10.46
C ALA A 27 2.28 9.10 -11.42
N GLN A 28 2.24 8.81 -12.72
CA GLN A 28 1.39 9.50 -13.70
C GLN A 28 -0.07 9.02 -13.65
N LEU A 29 -0.37 7.89 -13.01
CA LEU A 29 -1.71 7.30 -12.91
C LEU A 29 -2.59 8.03 -11.88
N GLN A 30 -2.76 9.34 -12.04
CA GLN A 30 -3.42 10.23 -11.07
C GLN A 30 -4.92 9.92 -10.84
N SER A 31 -5.56 9.19 -11.76
CA SER A 31 -6.95 8.74 -11.62
C SER A 31 -7.10 7.37 -10.93
N LEU A 32 -5.98 6.70 -10.59
CA LEU A 32 -6.01 5.34 -10.05
C LEU A 32 -6.59 5.32 -8.65
N ARG A 33 -7.64 4.51 -8.45
CA ARG A 33 -8.38 4.35 -7.19
C ARG A 33 -8.13 3.00 -6.54
N CYS A 34 -7.99 1.94 -7.34
CA CYS A 34 -7.72 0.60 -6.85
C CYS A 34 -6.46 0.04 -7.52
N LEU A 35 -5.53 -0.46 -6.71
CA LEU A 35 -4.32 -1.12 -7.18
C LEU A 35 -4.12 -2.44 -6.43
N TRP A 36 -4.04 -3.52 -7.20
CA TRP A 36 -3.74 -4.86 -6.70
C TRP A 36 -2.38 -5.29 -7.23
N ILE A 37 -1.43 -5.51 -6.32
CA ILE A 37 -0.04 -5.90 -6.59
C ILE A 37 0.43 -7.01 -5.65
N GLU A 38 -0.51 -7.80 -5.13
CA GLU A 38 -0.26 -8.97 -4.29
C GLU A 38 0.50 -10.10 -5.00
N GLY A 39 1.11 -11.01 -4.25
CA GLY A 39 1.80 -12.17 -4.85
C GLY A 39 3.00 -11.77 -5.73
N ASN A 40 3.69 -10.69 -5.36
CA ASN A 40 4.88 -10.20 -6.05
C ASN A 40 6.12 -10.32 -5.13
N PHE A 41 7.25 -9.72 -5.52
CA PHE A 41 8.51 -9.82 -4.78
C PHE A 41 9.02 -8.47 -4.27
N LEU A 42 8.10 -7.53 -4.00
CA LEU A 42 8.43 -6.18 -3.53
C LEU A 42 9.08 -6.26 -2.15
N ARG A 43 10.37 -5.89 -2.08
CA ARG A 43 11.13 -5.80 -0.82
C ARG A 43 10.98 -4.45 -0.13
N ARG A 44 10.56 -3.43 -0.87
CA ARG A 44 10.35 -2.05 -0.40
C ARG A 44 9.05 -1.52 -0.97
N PHE A 45 8.42 -0.58 -0.27
CA PHE A 45 7.25 0.12 -0.76
C PHE A 45 7.59 0.90 -2.06
N PRO A 46 6.82 0.76 -3.15
CA PRO A 46 7.08 1.51 -4.38
C PRO A 46 6.79 3.01 -4.18
N ARG A 47 7.85 3.82 -4.08
CA ARG A 47 7.74 5.28 -3.86
C ARG A 47 6.83 6.04 -4.82
N PRO A 48 6.70 5.69 -6.12
CA PRO A 48 5.75 6.36 -7.02
C PRO A 48 4.29 6.35 -6.52
N LEU A 49 3.89 5.34 -5.75
CA LEU A 49 2.53 5.24 -5.20
C LEU A 49 2.20 6.36 -4.21
N LEU A 50 3.21 6.94 -3.55
CA LEU A 50 3.02 8.07 -2.62
C LEU A 50 2.45 9.33 -3.30
N ARG A 51 2.53 9.40 -4.64
CA ARG A 51 2.01 10.51 -5.45
C ARG A 51 0.58 10.25 -5.97
N LEU A 52 -0.01 9.09 -5.70
CA LEU A 52 -1.35 8.73 -6.18
C LEU A 52 -2.41 9.16 -5.16
N VAL A 53 -2.75 10.45 -5.19
CA VAL A 53 -3.68 11.07 -4.24
C VAL A 53 -5.11 10.52 -4.33
N ALA A 54 -5.51 10.00 -5.50
CA ALA A 54 -6.82 9.40 -5.71
C ALA A 54 -6.91 7.92 -5.26
N LEU A 55 -5.79 7.31 -4.85
CA LEU A 55 -5.76 5.89 -4.50
C LEU A 55 -6.53 5.66 -3.19
N GLN A 56 -7.50 4.75 -3.25
CA GLN A 56 -8.42 4.44 -2.16
C GLN A 56 -8.18 3.03 -1.61
N SER A 57 -7.81 2.08 -2.47
CA SER A 57 -7.60 0.67 -2.13
C SER A 57 -6.26 0.20 -2.66
N LEU A 58 -5.39 -0.29 -1.77
CA LEU A 58 -4.07 -0.80 -2.10
C LEU A 58 -3.87 -2.21 -1.52
N GLN A 59 -3.83 -3.22 -2.40
CA GLN A 59 -3.53 -4.61 -2.04
C GLN A 59 -2.07 -4.89 -2.34
N MET A 60 -1.29 -5.16 -1.28
CA MET A 60 0.15 -5.46 -1.34
C MET A 60 0.46 -6.75 -0.56
N GLY A 61 -0.52 -7.64 -0.43
CA GLY A 61 -0.36 -8.92 0.25
C GLY A 61 0.68 -9.81 -0.41
N ASP A 62 1.17 -10.83 0.30
CA ASP A 62 2.11 -11.84 -0.21
C ASP A 62 3.29 -11.23 -0.99
N ASN A 63 3.96 -10.26 -0.35
CA ASN A 63 5.17 -9.62 -0.85
C ASN A 63 6.33 -9.86 0.15
N ARG A 64 7.37 -9.02 0.11
CA ARG A 64 8.56 -9.16 0.97
C ARG A 64 8.86 -7.88 1.74
N LEU A 65 7.83 -7.05 1.99
CA LEU A 65 7.98 -5.78 2.70
C LEU A 65 8.37 -6.03 4.16
N ARG A 66 9.29 -5.20 4.66
CA ARG A 66 9.70 -5.19 6.07
C ARG A 66 9.36 -3.87 6.78
N ALA A 67 9.16 -2.81 6.01
CA ALA A 67 8.90 -1.46 6.51
C ALA A 67 8.05 -0.67 5.51
N LEU A 68 7.35 0.34 6.02
CA LEU A 68 6.62 1.34 5.23
C LEU A 68 7.33 2.69 5.32
N PRO A 69 7.27 3.53 4.28
CA PRO A 69 7.89 4.85 4.29
C PRO A 69 7.18 5.78 5.28
N ALA A 70 7.94 6.69 5.92
CA ALA A 70 7.39 7.69 6.84
C ALA A 70 6.40 8.65 6.15
N GLU A 71 6.48 8.77 4.83
CA GLU A 71 5.63 9.59 3.99
C GLU A 71 4.30 8.93 3.62
N LEU A 72 4.06 7.66 3.97
CA LEU A 72 2.80 6.95 3.70
C LEU A 72 1.53 7.73 4.11
N PRO A 73 1.50 8.49 5.24
CA PRO A 73 0.35 9.30 5.62
C PRO A 73 -0.03 10.40 4.61
N ARG A 74 0.84 10.73 3.64
CA ARG A 74 0.51 11.65 2.53
C ARG A 74 -0.54 11.08 1.57
N MET A 75 -0.77 9.76 1.59
CA MET A 75 -1.82 9.10 0.81
C MET A 75 -3.19 9.32 1.44
N THR A 76 -3.64 10.58 1.50
CA THR A 76 -4.85 11.02 2.22
C THR A 76 -6.15 10.44 1.67
N GLY A 77 -6.15 9.95 0.43
CA GLY A 77 -7.25 9.25 -0.22
C GLY A 77 -7.40 7.78 0.21
N LEU A 78 -6.36 7.17 0.79
CA LEU A 78 -6.35 5.74 1.08
C LEU A 78 -7.36 5.40 2.18
N ARG A 79 -8.14 4.34 1.95
CA ARG A 79 -9.20 3.85 2.86
C ARG A 79 -9.01 2.38 3.19
N GLY A 80 -8.47 1.58 2.26
CA GLY A 80 -8.13 0.19 2.50
C GLY A 80 -6.68 -0.11 2.14
N LEU A 81 -5.98 -0.78 3.05
CA LEU A 81 -4.58 -1.20 2.88
C LEU A 81 -4.42 -2.64 3.35
N TRP A 82 -4.04 -3.52 2.44
CA TRP A 82 -3.79 -4.92 2.74
C TRP A 82 -2.31 -5.23 2.57
N LEU A 83 -1.71 -5.71 3.65
CA LEU A 83 -0.29 -5.98 3.80
C LEU A 83 -0.06 -7.40 4.33
N TYR A 84 -1.06 -8.27 4.24
CA TYR A 84 -0.96 -9.65 4.71
C TYR A 84 0.21 -10.40 4.05
N GLY A 85 0.76 -11.42 4.69
CA GLY A 85 1.79 -12.27 4.06
C GLY A 85 3.10 -11.53 3.72
N ASN A 86 3.40 -10.44 4.43
CA ASN A 86 4.68 -9.73 4.31
C ASN A 86 5.66 -10.16 5.42
N ARG A 87 6.66 -9.33 5.72
CA ARG A 87 7.74 -9.64 6.67
C ARG A 87 7.92 -8.51 7.69
N PHE A 88 6.83 -7.84 8.07
CA PHE A 88 6.86 -6.84 9.14
C PHE A 88 7.14 -7.54 10.48
N GLU A 89 8.24 -7.17 11.13
CA GLU A 89 8.62 -7.68 12.46
C GLU A 89 8.08 -6.77 13.58
N GLU A 90 7.86 -5.48 13.26
CA GLU A 90 7.25 -4.49 14.13
C GLU A 90 6.10 -3.78 13.41
N PHE A 91 5.16 -3.24 14.19
CA PHE A 91 4.06 -2.45 13.66
C PHE A 91 4.60 -1.17 12.99
N PRO A 92 4.31 -0.91 11.70
CA PRO A 92 4.82 0.29 11.02
C PRO A 92 4.27 1.58 11.64
N PRO A 93 5.11 2.46 12.25
CA PRO A 93 4.61 3.65 12.95
C PRO A 93 3.89 4.65 12.03
N ALA A 94 4.20 4.63 10.73
CA ALA A 94 3.51 5.44 9.73
C ALA A 94 1.98 5.17 9.71
N LEU A 95 1.54 3.94 9.99
CA LEU A 95 0.12 3.59 10.00
C LEU A 95 -0.63 4.31 11.11
N LEU A 96 -0.03 4.57 12.27
CA LEU A 96 -0.68 5.30 13.38
C LEU A 96 -1.12 6.72 13.00
N ARG A 97 -0.58 7.28 11.91
CA ARG A 97 -0.98 8.59 11.38
C ARG A 97 -2.08 8.51 10.32
N MET A 98 -2.58 7.32 10.02
CA MET A 98 -3.56 7.06 8.96
C MET A 98 -4.97 6.83 9.52
N GLY A 99 -5.47 7.73 10.37
CA GLY A 99 -6.77 7.62 11.04
C GLY A 99 -8.03 7.69 10.14
N ARG A 100 -7.86 7.59 8.81
CA ARG A 100 -8.95 7.46 7.81
C ARG A 100 -8.98 6.07 7.14
N LEU A 101 -8.08 5.16 7.52
CA LEU A 101 -8.14 3.77 7.08
C LEU A 101 -9.34 3.09 7.74
N HIS A 102 -10.19 2.49 6.91
CA HIS A 102 -11.33 1.66 7.31
C HIS A 102 -10.97 0.17 7.25
N ILE A 103 -9.98 -0.19 6.43
CA ILE A 103 -9.48 -1.55 6.32
C ILE A 103 -7.96 -1.52 6.43
N LEU A 104 -7.44 -2.30 7.37
CA LEU A 104 -6.02 -2.59 7.52
C LEU A 104 -5.87 -4.09 7.77
N ASP A 105 -5.21 -4.78 6.85
CA ASP A 105 -4.88 -6.19 7.00
C ASP A 105 -3.36 -6.36 7.15
N LEU A 106 -2.94 -6.92 8.27
CA LEU A 106 -1.55 -7.21 8.61
C LEU A 106 -1.33 -8.70 8.92
N ASP A 107 -2.31 -9.57 8.60
CA ASP A 107 -2.22 -11.00 8.90
C ASP A 107 -0.99 -11.65 8.26
N ARG A 108 -0.53 -12.79 8.80
CA ARG A 108 0.63 -13.53 8.27
C ARG A 108 1.90 -12.68 8.11
N ASN A 109 2.10 -11.71 9.00
CA ASN A 109 3.37 -11.04 9.21
C ASN A 109 4.12 -11.67 10.40
N ARG A 110 5.21 -11.04 10.85
CA ARG A 110 6.05 -11.49 11.96
C ARG A 110 5.98 -10.51 13.14
N LEU A 111 4.84 -9.84 13.28
CA LEU A 111 4.65 -8.80 14.29
C LEU A 111 4.78 -9.40 15.69
N GLY A 112 5.68 -8.85 16.50
CA GLY A 112 5.79 -9.22 17.91
C GLY A 112 4.62 -8.73 18.78
N GLY A 113 3.84 -7.77 18.29
CA GLY A 113 2.69 -7.21 18.97
C GLY A 113 2.14 -5.98 18.25
N PHE A 114 1.06 -5.44 18.79
CA PHE A 114 0.44 -4.20 18.32
C PHE A 114 0.63 -3.08 19.34
N PRO A 115 0.92 -1.84 18.89
CA PRO A 115 0.90 -0.66 19.75
C PRO A 115 -0.56 -0.26 20.06
N ASP A 116 -0.73 0.88 20.75
CA ASP A 116 -2.05 1.51 20.86
C ASP A 116 -2.59 1.89 19.47
N LEU A 117 -3.74 1.31 19.12
CA LEU A 117 -4.43 1.53 17.84
C LEU A 117 -5.50 2.61 17.92
N HIS A 118 -5.68 3.29 19.06
CA HIS A 118 -6.63 4.42 19.19
C HIS A 118 -6.50 5.49 18.07
N PRO A 119 -5.30 5.83 17.54
CA PRO A 119 -5.19 6.74 16.41
C PRO A 119 -5.89 6.27 15.13
N LEU A 120 -6.09 4.96 14.95
CA LEU A 120 -6.76 4.32 13.82
C LEU A 120 -8.28 4.27 13.99
N ARG A 121 -8.87 5.37 14.44
CA ARG A 121 -10.28 5.51 14.83
C ARG A 121 -11.33 5.08 13.80
N ALA A 122 -10.95 4.91 12.53
CA ALA A 122 -11.83 4.50 11.44
C ALA A 122 -11.86 2.98 11.21
N LEU A 123 -11.01 2.18 11.88
CA LEU A 123 -10.99 0.71 11.82
C LEU A 123 -12.05 0.03 12.71
N ARG A 124 -13.13 0.74 13.05
CA ARG A 124 -14.19 0.23 13.94
C ARG A 124 -15.08 -0.79 13.24
#